data_AF-A0A1S2IWG2-F1
#
_entry.id   AF-A0A1S2IWG2-F1
#
_cell.length_a   1.000
_cell.length_b   1.000
_cell.length_c   1.000
_cell.angle_alpha   90.00
_cell.angle_beta   90.00
_cell.angle_gamma   90.00
#
_symmetry.space_group_name_H-M   'P 1'
#
loop_
_entity.id
_entity.type
_entity.pdbx_description
1 polymer ?
#
loop_
_entity_poly.entity_id
_entity_poly.type
_entity_poly.pdbx_seq_one_letter_code
_entity_poly.pdbx_strand_id
1 'polypeptide(L)'
;MADFAASDASGKTNVIGDGVAVLGFVPDQGLTNRFALTVKVRLPIGFAGAEFPLEVALLDEAGQLAQLPGPAGIQPFRVAQVVQANSSREVYGQRIVDHVGVSVQAVFDFATGMPLPVSSLLTWRVQVDGDETRQWTYPFAVTGPLPGPVFG
;
A
#
# COMPACT_ATOMS: atom_id res chain seq x y z
N MET A 1 1.56 -6.02 -2.90
CA MET A 1 0.14 -6.01 -2.46
C MET A 1 -0.12 -7.36 -1.83
N ALA A 2 -0.89 -7.41 -0.75
CA ALA A 2 -1.15 -8.66 -0.03
C ALA A 2 -2.60 -8.75 0.45
N ASP A 3 -3.09 -9.96 0.75
CA ASP A 3 -4.40 -10.16 1.38
C ASP A 3 -4.45 -9.56 2.79
N PHE A 4 -3.32 -9.62 3.49
CA PHE A 4 -3.15 -9.03 4.82
C PHE A 4 -1.70 -8.66 5.09
N ALA A 5 -1.50 -7.54 5.78
CA ALA A 5 -0.23 -7.21 6.38
C ALA A 5 -0.43 -6.49 7.72
N ALA A 6 0.47 -6.73 8.67
CA ALA A 6 0.49 -6.03 9.95
C ALA A 6 1.91 -5.93 10.49
N SER A 7 2.23 -4.78 11.08
CA SER A 7 3.51 -4.56 11.77
C SER A 7 3.31 -4.59 13.27
N ASP A 8 4.25 -5.20 13.99
CA ASP A 8 4.30 -5.18 15.45
C ASP A 8 5.11 -4.00 15.99
N ALA A 9 5.07 -3.78 17.31
CA ALA A 9 5.81 -2.71 17.98
C ALA A 9 7.35 -2.88 17.87
N SER A 10 7.84 -4.07 17.50
CA SER A 10 9.28 -4.32 17.28
C SER A 10 9.73 -3.99 15.85
N GLY A 11 8.82 -3.53 15.00
CA GLY A 11 9.09 -3.20 13.60
C GLY A 11 9.18 -4.42 12.68
N LYS A 12 8.70 -5.59 13.12
CA LYS A 12 8.55 -6.77 12.26
C LYS A 12 7.19 -6.72 11.59
N THR A 13 7.13 -7.15 10.33
CA THR A 13 5.90 -7.16 9.55
C THR A 13 5.57 -8.58 9.13
N ASN A 14 4.34 -8.99 9.41
CA ASN A 14 3.74 -10.20 8.85
C ASN A 14 3.00 -9.82 7.57
N VAL A 15 3.27 -10.56 6.49
CA VAL A 15 2.59 -10.39 5.20
C VAL A 15 2.02 -11.75 4.80
N ILE A 16 0.73 -11.82 4.52
CA ILE A 16 0.00 -13.03 4.14
C ILE A 16 -0.62 -12.81 2.76
N GLY A 17 -0.40 -13.77 1.86
CA GLY A 17 -0.88 -13.69 0.48
C GLY A 17 -0.23 -12.54 -0.28
N ASP A 18 1.11 -12.41 -0.24
CA ASP A 18 1.82 -11.37 -1.00
C ASP A 18 1.79 -11.64 -2.51
N GLY A 19 1.95 -10.59 -3.31
CA GLY A 19 1.93 -10.64 -4.76
C GLY A 19 0.54 -10.56 -5.40
N VAL A 20 -0.48 -10.13 -4.66
CA VAL A 20 -1.83 -9.94 -5.19
C VAL A 20 -1.81 -8.84 -6.26
N ALA A 21 -2.26 -9.16 -7.47
CA ALA A 21 -2.40 -8.22 -8.58
C ALA A 21 -3.85 -8.08 -9.07
N VAL A 22 -4.76 -8.86 -8.48
CA VAL A 22 -6.18 -8.87 -8.83
C VAL A 22 -7.00 -8.89 -7.54
N LEU A 23 -7.86 -7.91 -7.35
CA LEU A 23 -8.77 -7.82 -6.22
C LEU A 23 -10.17 -8.25 -6.62
N GLY A 24 -10.81 -9.05 -5.76
CA GLY A 24 -12.24 -9.34 -5.88
C GLY A 24 -13.08 -8.14 -5.47
N PHE A 25 -14.20 -7.94 -6.14
CA PHE A 25 -15.25 -6.99 -5.78
C PHE A 25 -16.42 -7.71 -5.11
N VAL A 26 -16.97 -7.11 -4.05
CA VAL A 26 -18.14 -7.60 -3.30
C VAL A 26 -19.34 -6.72 -3.70
N PRO A 27 -20.21 -7.18 -4.62
CA PRO A 27 -21.27 -6.35 -5.18
C PRO A 27 -22.24 -5.79 -4.15
N ASP A 28 -22.58 -6.60 -3.14
CA ASP A 28 -23.54 -6.22 -2.09
C ASP A 28 -23.04 -5.07 -1.21
N GLN A 29 -21.71 -4.87 -1.15
CA GLN A 29 -21.08 -3.83 -0.34
C GLN A 29 -20.60 -2.65 -1.19
N GLY A 30 -20.44 -2.83 -2.51
CA GLY A 30 -19.82 -1.84 -3.38
C GLY A 30 -18.33 -1.62 -3.09
N LEU A 31 -17.66 -2.61 -2.49
CA LEU A 31 -16.26 -2.53 -2.04
C LEU A 31 -15.46 -3.72 -2.58
N THR A 32 -14.15 -3.57 -2.64
CA THR A 32 -13.24 -4.72 -2.82
C THR A 32 -13.24 -5.63 -1.57
N ASN A 33 -12.71 -6.84 -1.71
CA ASN A 33 -12.22 -7.59 -0.56
C ASN A 33 -11.16 -6.79 0.21
N ARG A 34 -10.91 -7.19 1.45
CA ARG A 34 -9.77 -6.67 2.23
C ARG A 34 -8.45 -6.89 1.49
N PHE A 35 -7.52 -5.96 1.65
CA PHE A 35 -6.14 -6.11 1.18
C PHE A 35 -5.23 -5.13 1.93
N ALA A 36 -3.93 -5.30 1.78
CA ALA A 36 -2.94 -4.38 2.33
C ALA A 36 -1.86 -4.02 1.29
N LEU A 37 -1.33 -2.80 1.43
CA LEU A 37 -0.11 -2.37 0.76
C LEU A 37 1.02 -2.42 1.76
N THR A 38 2.08 -3.13 1.40
CA THR A 38 3.33 -3.11 2.16
C THR A 38 4.38 -2.42 1.31
N VAL A 39 4.97 -1.37 1.84
CA VAL A 39 6.07 -0.64 1.21
C VAL A 39 7.31 -0.85 2.05
N LYS A 40 8.39 -1.29 1.42
CA LYS A 40 9.69 -1.44 2.06
C LYS A 40 10.72 -0.60 1.32
N VAL A 41 11.28 0.37 2.04
CA VAL A 41 12.32 1.26 1.52
C VAL A 41 13.63 0.87 2.18
N ARG A 42 14.69 0.68 1.39
CA ARG A 42 16.06 0.46 1.90
C ARG A 42 16.92 1.66 1.53
N LEU A 43 17.57 2.23 2.52
CA LEU A 43 18.40 3.42 2.39
C LEU A 43 19.84 3.12 2.84
N PRO A 44 20.83 3.86 2.31
CA PRO A 44 22.18 3.85 2.85
C PRO A 44 22.22 4.22 4.34
N ILE A 45 23.22 3.73 5.07
CA ILE A 45 23.35 3.97 6.53
C ILE A 45 23.43 5.46 6.92
N GLY A 46 23.89 6.33 6.00
CA GLY A 46 23.93 7.78 6.22
C GLY A 46 22.56 8.44 6.45
N PHE A 47 21.46 7.74 6.13
CA PHE A 47 20.09 8.19 6.39
C PHE A 47 19.52 7.65 7.72
N ALA A 48 20.33 7.00 8.56
CA ALA A 48 19.87 6.53 9.87
C ALA A 48 19.34 7.69 10.73
N GLY A 49 18.15 7.50 11.32
CA GLY A 49 17.44 8.49 12.11
C GLY A 49 16.66 9.53 11.30
N ALA A 50 16.79 9.55 9.98
CA ALA A 50 16.01 10.45 9.14
C ALA A 50 14.52 10.14 9.22
N GLU A 51 13.71 11.20 9.24
CA GLU A 51 12.26 11.14 9.12
C GLU A 51 11.86 11.73 7.77
N PHE A 52 10.96 11.06 7.07
CA PHE A 52 10.48 11.51 5.77
C PHE A 52 9.04 11.04 5.54
N PRO A 53 8.24 11.77 4.75
CA PRO A 53 6.92 11.31 4.38
C PRO A 53 7.05 10.24 3.29
N LEU A 54 6.35 9.13 3.50
CA LEU A 54 6.09 8.12 2.50
C LEU A 54 4.66 8.29 2.01
N GLU A 55 4.51 8.62 0.74
CA GLU A 55 3.22 8.86 0.10
C GLU A 55 2.81 7.67 -0.75
N VAL A 56 1.53 7.32 -0.68
CA VAL A 56 0.89 6.36 -1.56
C VAL A 56 -0.31 7.02 -2.21
N ALA A 57 -0.37 6.94 -3.52
CA ALA A 57 -1.47 7.44 -4.33
C ALA A 57 -2.02 6.32 -5.20
N LEU A 58 -3.31 6.42 -5.54
CA LEU A 58 -3.93 5.54 -6.53
C LEU A 58 -4.05 6.30 -7.84
N LEU A 59 -3.65 5.65 -8.94
CA LEU A 59 -3.77 6.17 -10.29
C LEU A 59 -4.81 5.37 -11.08
N ASP A 60 -5.55 6.06 -11.95
CA ASP A 60 -6.44 5.47 -12.93
C ASP A 60 -5.70 5.01 -14.20
N GLU A 61 -6.43 4.48 -15.18
CA GLU A 61 -5.90 4.01 -16.46
C GLU A 61 -5.20 5.11 -17.28
N ALA A 62 -5.59 6.38 -17.07
CA ALA A 62 -4.98 7.54 -17.71
C ALA A 62 -3.75 8.07 -16.94
N GLY A 63 -3.35 7.39 -15.86
CA GLY A 63 -2.25 7.79 -14.99
C GLY A 63 -2.56 9.01 -14.12
N GLN A 64 -3.83 9.42 -14.01
CA GLN A 64 -4.28 10.51 -13.16
C GLN A 64 -4.65 10.00 -11.77
N LEU A 65 -4.70 10.88 -10.77
CA LEU A 65 -5.13 10.48 -9.43
C LEU A 65 -6.58 9.96 -9.48
N ALA A 66 -6.77 8.73 -9.02
CA ALA A 66 -8.07 8.08 -9.01
C ALA A 66 -9.01 8.82 -8.04
N GLN A 67 -10.19 9.15 -8.56
CA GLN A 67 -11.23 9.86 -7.84
C GLN A 67 -12.14 8.85 -7.13
N LEU A 68 -12.13 8.83 -5.79
CA LEU A 68 -12.89 7.87 -5.00
C LEU A 68 -13.92 8.57 -4.10
N PRO A 69 -15.05 7.91 -3.76
CA PRO A 69 -15.96 8.38 -2.74
C PRO A 69 -15.25 8.53 -1.38
N GLY A 70 -15.35 9.72 -0.79
CA GLY A 70 -14.88 10.04 0.55
C GLY A 70 -15.91 10.83 1.36
N PRO A 71 -15.59 11.18 2.62
CA PRO A 71 -16.52 11.87 3.51
C PRO A 71 -16.98 13.25 3.01
N ALA A 72 -16.16 13.91 2.20
CA ALA A 72 -16.44 15.22 1.60
C ALA A 72 -16.96 15.14 0.15
N GLY A 73 -17.31 13.93 -0.32
CA GLY A 73 -17.66 13.65 -1.71
C GLY A 73 -16.53 12.96 -2.47
N ILE A 74 -16.57 13.06 -3.80
CA ILE A 74 -15.55 12.46 -4.67
C ILE A 74 -14.25 13.26 -4.54
N GLN A 75 -13.15 12.57 -4.23
CA GLN A 75 -11.85 13.19 -4.02
C GLN A 75 -10.70 12.30 -4.50
N PRO A 76 -9.53 12.87 -4.88
CA PRO A 76 -8.39 12.08 -5.29
C PRO A 76 -7.86 11.25 -4.10
N PHE A 77 -7.55 9.97 -4.35
CA PHE A 77 -6.98 9.12 -3.31
C PHE A 77 -5.46 9.31 -3.20
N ARG A 78 -5.03 9.86 -2.06
CA ARG A 78 -3.65 9.92 -1.62
C ARG A 78 -3.60 9.82 -0.10
N VAL A 79 -2.63 9.07 0.42
CA VAL A 79 -2.32 8.99 1.84
C VAL A 79 -0.82 9.14 2.04
N ALA A 80 -0.43 9.80 3.12
CA ALA A 80 0.95 9.98 3.51
C ALA A 80 1.14 9.54 4.95
N GLN A 81 2.26 8.89 5.24
CA GLN A 81 2.69 8.60 6.62
C GLN A 81 4.14 9.02 6.79
N VAL A 82 4.44 9.68 7.91
CA VAL A 82 5.84 9.97 8.28
C VAL A 82 6.44 8.70 8.85
N VAL A 83 7.60 8.33 8.32
CA VAL A 83 8.33 7.12 8.71
C VAL A 83 9.75 7.48 9.11
N GLN A 84 10.32 6.71 10.03
CA GLN A 84 11.68 6.93 10.52
C GLN A 84 12.61 5.78 10.14
N ALA A 85 13.77 6.13 9.60
CA ALA A 85 14.85 5.22 9.21
C ALA A 85 15.63 4.71 10.42
N ASN A 86 15.06 3.77 11.16
CA ASN A 86 15.69 3.21 12.35
C ASN A 86 16.84 2.25 11.98
N SER A 87 18.03 2.55 12.49
CA SER A 87 19.24 1.70 12.35
C SER A 87 19.39 0.68 13.47
N SER A 88 18.57 0.76 14.52
CA SER A 88 18.62 -0.23 15.59
C SER A 88 17.26 -0.83 15.87
N ARG A 89 17.25 -2.12 16.18
CA ARG A 89 16.07 -2.86 16.64
C ARG A 89 16.41 -3.66 17.88
N GLU A 90 15.40 -3.90 18.71
CA GLU A 90 15.54 -4.76 19.88
C GLU A 90 15.06 -6.17 19.53
N VAL A 91 15.90 -7.17 19.79
CA VAL A 91 15.60 -8.58 19.56
C VAL A 91 15.98 -9.36 20.80
N TYR A 92 14.99 -9.93 21.48
CA TYR A 92 15.18 -10.67 22.75
C TYR A 92 15.98 -9.88 23.81
N GLY A 93 15.69 -8.58 23.96
CA GLY A 93 16.39 -7.71 24.92
C GLY A 93 17.78 -7.23 24.46
N GLN A 94 18.22 -7.63 23.27
CA GLN A 94 19.49 -7.15 22.70
C GLN A 94 19.23 -6.07 21.64
N ARG A 95 19.92 -4.94 21.78
CA ARG A 95 19.93 -3.89 20.76
C ARG A 95 20.88 -4.30 19.64
N ILE A 96 20.32 -4.59 18.47
CA ILE A 96 21.07 -4.86 17.24
C ILE A 96 21.13 -3.57 16.43
N VAL A 97 22.34 -3.12 16.09
CA VAL A 97 22.58 -1.97 15.22
C VAL A 97 22.98 -2.47 13.84
N ASP A 98 22.24 -2.06 12.81
CA ASP A 98 22.57 -2.30 11.41
C ASP A 98 23.59 -1.25 10.95
N HIS A 99 24.76 -1.70 10.53
CA HIS A 99 25.84 -0.85 10.01
C HIS A 99 25.93 -0.87 8.47
N VAL A 100 25.10 -1.66 7.80
CA VAL A 100 25.13 -1.85 6.34
C VAL A 100 24.10 -0.95 5.66
N GLY A 101 22.93 -0.75 6.29
CA GLY A 101 21.91 0.16 5.80
C GLY A 101 20.72 0.22 6.74
N VAL A 102 19.72 1.01 6.37
CA VAL A 102 18.47 1.13 7.15
C VAL A 102 17.30 0.72 6.28
N SER A 103 16.33 0.04 6.89
CA SER A 103 15.11 -0.38 6.21
C SER A 103 13.90 0.20 6.93
N VAL A 104 13.03 0.83 6.16
CA VAL A 104 11.76 1.35 6.61
C VAL A 104 10.66 0.50 6.01
N GLN A 105 9.66 0.17 6.82
CA GLN A 105 8.48 -0.55 6.38
C GLN A 105 7.23 0.21 6.79
N ALA A 106 6.28 0.24 5.87
CA ALA A 106 5.03 0.92 6.00
C ALA A 106 3.93 -0.02 5.53
N VAL A 107 2.89 -0.17 6.34
CA VAL A 107 1.71 -0.97 6.00
C VAL A 107 0.50 -0.04 5.92
N PHE A 108 -0.21 -0.12 4.81
CA PHE A 108 -1.51 0.52 4.62
C PHE A 108 -2.55 -0.60 4.51
N ASP A 109 -3.28 -0.84 5.60
CA ASP A 109 -4.30 -1.90 5.66
C ASP A 109 -5.67 -1.33 5.28
N PHE A 110 -6.29 -1.91 4.25
CA PHE A 110 -7.64 -1.61 3.82
C PHE A 110 -8.56 -2.72 4.30
N ALA A 111 -8.69 -2.83 5.62
CA ALA A 111 -9.37 -3.95 6.29
C ALA A 111 -10.84 -4.13 5.86
N THR A 112 -11.52 -3.03 5.52
CA THR A 112 -12.91 -3.03 5.02
C THR A 112 -13.02 -3.06 3.50
N GLY A 113 -11.90 -3.12 2.79
CA GLY A 113 -11.84 -2.92 1.34
C GLY A 113 -11.97 -1.44 0.94
N MET A 114 -12.02 -1.20 -0.37
CA MET A 114 -12.12 0.14 -0.96
C MET A 114 -13.19 0.19 -2.07
N PRO A 115 -13.87 1.35 -2.27
CA PRO A 115 -14.85 1.54 -3.35
C PRO A 115 -14.15 1.80 -4.69
N LEU A 116 -13.45 0.79 -5.21
CA LEU A 116 -12.69 0.91 -6.46
C LEU A 116 -13.55 0.60 -7.70
N PRO A 117 -13.30 1.26 -8.84
CA PRO A 117 -13.97 0.92 -10.09
C PRO A 117 -13.65 -0.52 -10.52
N VAL A 118 -14.69 -1.25 -10.91
CA VAL A 118 -14.57 -2.63 -11.40
C VAL A 118 -14.07 -2.66 -12.84
N SER A 119 -13.47 -3.78 -13.23
CA SER A 119 -12.99 -4.05 -14.60
C SER A 119 -12.07 -2.96 -15.15
N SER A 120 -11.33 -2.28 -14.28
CA SER A 120 -10.39 -1.21 -14.60
C SER A 120 -8.98 -1.60 -14.16
N LEU A 121 -7.97 -1.18 -14.94
CA LEU A 121 -6.57 -1.28 -14.56
C LEU A 121 -6.17 -0.06 -13.71
N LEU A 122 -5.79 -0.30 -12.47
CA LEU A 122 -5.38 0.74 -11.53
C LEU A 122 -3.90 0.58 -11.21
N THR A 123 -3.27 1.66 -10.76
CA THR A 123 -1.85 1.64 -10.38
C THR A 123 -1.64 2.29 -9.03
N TRP A 124 -1.05 1.56 -8.09
CA TRP A 124 -0.50 2.18 -6.88
C TRP A 124 0.78 2.90 -7.23
N ARG A 125 0.92 4.15 -6.79
CA ARG A 125 2.16 4.92 -6.87
C ARG A 125 2.68 5.18 -5.46
N VAL A 126 3.97 4.94 -5.25
CA VAL A 126 4.70 5.25 -4.04
C VAL A 126 5.71 6.36 -4.32
N GLN A 127 5.79 7.36 -3.43
CA GLN A 127 6.75 8.46 -3.47
C GLN A 127 7.36 8.67 -2.09
N VAL A 128 8.59 9.15 -2.05
CA VAL A 128 9.29 9.54 -0.82
C VAL A 128 9.55 11.03 -0.91
N ASP A 129 9.22 11.78 0.15
CA ASP A 129 9.51 13.22 0.25
C ASP A 129 8.91 14.07 -0.90
N GLY A 130 7.76 13.65 -1.42
CA GLY A 130 7.11 14.33 -2.55
C GLY A 130 7.91 14.32 -3.87
N ASP A 131 9.00 13.55 -3.96
CA ASP A 131 9.85 13.49 -5.15
C ASP A 131 9.12 12.78 -6.30
N GLU A 132 8.63 13.56 -7.26
CA GLU A 132 7.96 13.04 -8.45
C GLU A 132 8.92 12.39 -9.46
N THR A 133 10.23 12.63 -9.34
CA THR A 133 11.24 12.02 -10.20
C THR A 133 11.59 10.59 -9.77
N ARG A 134 11.28 10.23 -8.52
CA ARG A 134 11.56 8.92 -7.91
C ARG A 134 10.28 8.30 -7.37
N GLN A 135 9.53 7.72 -8.30
CA GLN A 135 8.29 7.02 -8.01
C GLN A 135 8.41 5.53 -8.33
N TRP A 136 7.71 4.71 -7.55
CA TRP A 136 7.55 3.28 -7.81
C TRP A 136 6.08 2.98 -8.02
N THR A 137 5.78 2.13 -8.99
CA THR A 137 4.40 1.80 -9.35
C THR A 137 4.12 0.31 -9.25
N TYR A 138 2.90 -0.03 -8.87
CA TYR A 138 2.41 -1.41 -8.82
C TYR A 138 1.02 -1.49 -9.46
N PRO A 139 0.90 -2.02 -10.70
CA PRO A 139 -0.38 -2.17 -11.38
C PRO A 139 -1.19 -3.32 -10.79
N PHE A 140 -2.52 -3.18 -10.77
CA PHE A 140 -3.45 -4.22 -10.36
C PHE A 140 -4.82 -3.99 -11.01
N ALA A 141 -5.69 -5.00 -10.98
CA ALA A 141 -7.05 -4.91 -11.49
C ALA A 141 -8.07 -5.27 -10.41
N VAL A 142 -9.31 -4.79 -10.58
CA VAL A 142 -10.45 -5.19 -9.77
C VAL A 142 -11.42 -5.98 -10.65
N THR A 143 -11.75 -7.22 -10.27
CA THR A 143 -12.69 -8.02 -11.05
C THR A 143 -14.11 -7.55 -10.82
N GLY A 144 -14.91 -7.45 -11.88
CA GLY A 144 -16.36 -7.29 -11.74
C GLY A 144 -17.05 -8.54 -11.16
N PRO A 145 -18.35 -8.45 -10.86
CA PRO A 145 -19.15 -9.63 -10.54
C PRO A 145 -19.05 -10.68 -11.65
N LEU A 146 -19.06 -11.96 -11.28
CA LEU A 146 -19.12 -13.05 -12.25
C LEU A 146 -20.38 -12.90 -13.12
N PRO A 147 -20.30 -13.10 -14.44
CA PRO A 147 -21.49 -13.19 -15.28
C PRO A 147 -22.44 -14.24 -14.71
N GLY A 148 -23.71 -13.87 -14.49
CA GLY A 148 -24.74 -14.82 -14.07
C GLY A 148 -24.95 -15.93 -15.11
N PRO A 149 -25.59 -17.04 -14.73
CA PRO A 149 -25.91 -18.10 -15.69
C PRO A 149 -26.73 -17.53 -16.85
N VAL A 150 -26.26 -17.71 -18.08
CA VAL A 150 -27.06 -17.40 -19.27
C VAL A 150 -28.01 -18.56 -19.48
N PHE A 151 -29.29 -18.38 -19.15
CA PHE A 151 -30.34 -19.31 -19.55
C PHE A 151 -30.78 -18.95 -20.96
N GLY A 152 -30.58 -19.89 -21.89
CA GLY A 152 -31.07 -19.82 -23.28
C GLY A 152 -32.26 -20.75 -23.50
#